data_AF-A0A3C0BKM3-F1
#
_entry.id   AF-A0A3C0BKM3-F1
#
_cell.length_a   1.000
_cell.length_b   1.000
_cell.length_c   1.000
_cell.angle_alpha   90.00
_cell.angle_beta   90.00
_cell.angle_gamma   90.00
#
_symmetry.space_group_name_H-M   'P 1'
#
loop_
_entity.id
_entity.type
_entity.pdbx_description
1 polymer ?
#
loop_
_entity_poly.entity_id
_entity_poly.type
_entity_poly.pdbx_seq_one_letter_code
_entity_poly.pdbx_strand_id
1 'polypeptide(L)'
;MKSGRIYKAAAASVIIFCTAAAYPAEDAGLDAEPQTIFSLETGYLLTGIQNNGWGLGFSLEREVFDYLSVKGTFSHMTFTTSVDDVYCTSVGLSLYVNYYPFGRGLDLLYIGAGSGIDFLNYFGTGNVPAVPKDTVMSAMPVIGWKQNFPALTFSRFAVGSMIDVYSGWQFVVSNTGNLQDDTDYTSRGWLFGVKIKVFIEKRSGR
;
A
#
# COMPACT_ATOMS: atom_id res chain seq x y z
N MET A 1 9.87 -10.16 -27.34
CA MET A 1 9.94 -8.68 -27.32
C MET A 1 9.04 -8.12 -26.21
N LYS A 2 9.48 -8.09 -24.95
CA LYS A 2 8.72 -7.54 -23.80
C LYS A 2 9.58 -6.72 -22.80
N SER A 3 10.89 -6.60 -23.04
CA SER A 3 11.82 -5.94 -22.11
C SER A 3 11.78 -4.42 -22.16
N GLY A 4 11.44 -3.80 -23.31
CA GLY A 4 11.55 -2.35 -23.50
C GLY A 4 10.52 -1.46 -22.78
N ARG A 5 9.40 -2.02 -22.28
CA ARG A 5 8.38 -1.22 -21.56
C ARG A 5 8.70 -1.03 -20.07
N ILE A 6 9.35 -2.02 -19.45
CA ILE A 6 9.71 -1.99 -18.02
C ILE A 6 10.78 -0.93 -17.75
N TYR A 7 11.77 -0.80 -18.63
CA TYR A 7 12.82 0.23 -18.50
C TYR A 7 12.29 1.66 -18.64
N LYS A 8 11.22 1.88 -19.42
CA LYS A 8 10.60 3.21 -19.58
C LYS A 8 9.79 3.62 -18.34
N ALA A 9 9.11 2.66 -17.71
CA ALA A 9 8.41 2.90 -16.44
C ALA A 9 9.41 3.20 -15.31
N ALA A 10 10.48 2.41 -15.19
CA ALA A 10 11.53 2.64 -14.19
C ALA A 10 12.24 3.99 -14.37
N ALA A 11 12.57 4.37 -15.62
CA ALA A 11 13.19 5.67 -15.89
C ALA A 11 12.27 6.86 -15.60
N ALA A 12 10.96 6.73 -15.89
CA ALA A 12 9.98 7.76 -15.52
C ALA A 12 9.83 7.88 -14.00
N SER A 13 9.87 6.76 -13.26
CA SER A 13 9.87 6.76 -11.79
C SER A 13 11.11 7.44 -11.19
N VAL A 14 12.30 7.22 -11.77
CA VAL A 14 13.55 7.87 -11.33
C VAL A 14 13.53 9.37 -11.60
N ILE A 15 12.99 9.81 -12.74
CA ILE A 15 12.91 11.24 -13.07
C ILE A 15 11.87 11.97 -12.18
N ILE A 16 10.76 11.32 -11.84
CA ILE A 16 9.79 11.85 -10.87
C ILE A 16 10.40 11.90 -9.46
N PHE A 17 11.17 10.88 -9.07
CA PHE A 17 11.91 10.86 -7.81
C PHE A 17 12.92 12.02 -7.69
N CYS A 18 13.66 12.32 -8.76
CA CYS A 18 14.65 13.40 -8.76
C CYS A 18 14.04 14.80 -8.84
N THR A 19 12.85 14.96 -9.44
CA THR A 19 12.16 16.26 -9.54
C THR A 19 11.30 16.59 -8.33
N ALA A 20 10.71 15.58 -7.65
CA ALA A 20 10.00 15.78 -6.39
C ALA A 20 10.93 16.04 -5.20
N ALA A 21 12.14 15.45 -5.21
CA ALA A 21 13.18 15.74 -4.21
C ALA A 21 13.78 17.15 -4.32
N ALA A 22 13.50 17.87 -5.42
CA ALA A 22 14.02 19.20 -5.68
C ALA A 22 13.06 20.34 -5.28
N TYR A 23 11.88 20.04 -4.72
CA TYR A 23 11.03 21.07 -4.11
C TYR A 23 11.39 21.18 -2.61
N PRO A 24 12.15 22.20 -2.19
CA PRO A 24 12.42 22.40 -0.77
C PRO A 24 11.09 22.59 -0.04
N ALA A 25 10.88 21.79 1.00
CA ALA A 25 9.72 21.83 1.90
C ALA A 25 9.61 23.16 2.70
N GLU A 26 10.52 24.11 2.51
CA GLU A 26 10.57 25.37 3.26
C GLU A 26 9.43 26.35 2.92
N ASP A 27 8.79 26.24 1.75
CA ASP A 27 7.79 27.23 1.29
C ASP A 27 6.32 26.77 1.38
N ALA A 28 6.02 25.60 1.98
CA ALA A 28 4.66 25.05 1.99
C ALA A 28 3.74 25.54 3.14
N GLY A 29 4.23 26.37 4.07
CA GLY A 29 3.39 27.07 5.05
C GLY A 29 2.52 26.17 5.95
N LEU A 30 2.94 24.92 6.16
CA LEU A 30 2.31 23.98 7.09
C LEU A 30 3.24 23.77 8.29
N ASP A 31 3.01 24.51 9.38
CA ASP A 31 3.78 24.38 10.64
C ASP A 31 3.55 23.05 11.39
N ALA A 32 2.91 22.06 10.76
CA ALA A 32 2.48 20.84 11.44
C ALA A 32 2.76 19.61 10.58
N GLU A 33 3.79 18.87 10.98
CA GLU A 33 4.19 17.59 10.38
C GLU A 33 3.16 16.51 10.80
N PRO A 34 2.52 15.79 9.85
CA PRO A 34 1.45 14.86 10.22
C PRO A 34 2.02 13.68 11.00
N GLN A 35 1.53 13.47 12.22
CA GLN A 35 1.93 12.34 13.08
C GLN A 35 1.00 11.13 12.95
N THR A 36 -0.15 11.28 12.30
CA THR A 36 -1.11 10.19 12.07
C THR A 36 -1.82 10.36 10.73
N ILE A 37 -1.87 9.29 9.95
CA ILE A 37 -2.52 9.27 8.63
C ILE A 37 -3.54 8.13 8.58
N PHE A 38 -4.74 8.44 8.11
CA PHE A 38 -5.71 7.44 7.67
C PHE A 38 -5.69 7.37 6.14
N SER A 39 -5.71 6.18 5.56
CA SER A 39 -5.72 6.07 4.10
C SER A 39 -6.67 5.02 3.59
N LEU A 40 -7.25 5.30 2.43
CA LEU A 40 -7.84 4.27 1.60
C LEU A 40 -6.71 3.57 0.84
N GLU A 41 -6.61 2.25 0.98
CA GLU A 41 -5.59 1.42 0.34
C GLU A 41 -6.05 0.99 -1.05
N THR A 42 -5.71 1.82 -2.05
CA THR A 42 -6.06 1.62 -3.46
C THR A 42 -5.25 0.52 -4.16
N GLY A 43 -4.17 0.01 -3.55
CA GLY A 43 -3.38 -1.08 -4.13
C GLY A 43 -4.20 -2.36 -4.33
N TYR A 44 -5.08 -2.67 -3.36
CA TYR A 44 -5.97 -3.81 -3.43
C TYR A 44 -7.12 -3.61 -4.41
N LEU A 45 -7.58 -2.36 -4.59
CA LEU A 45 -8.52 -2.02 -5.66
C LEU A 45 -7.91 -2.29 -7.04
N LEU A 46 -6.67 -1.85 -7.27
CA LEU A 46 -5.97 -2.09 -8.53
C LEU A 46 -5.77 -3.59 -8.79
N THR A 47 -5.36 -4.34 -7.76
CA THR A 47 -5.19 -5.81 -7.85
C THR A 47 -6.51 -6.50 -8.17
N GLY A 48 -7.61 -6.10 -7.53
CA GLY A 48 -8.94 -6.59 -7.85
C GLY A 48 -9.31 -6.32 -9.31
N ILE A 49 -9.18 -5.07 -9.76
CA ILE A 49 -9.51 -4.67 -11.15
C ILE A 49 -8.68 -5.44 -12.18
N GLN A 50 -7.38 -5.64 -11.92
CA GLN A 50 -6.50 -6.41 -12.81
C GLN A 50 -6.93 -7.87 -12.97
N ASN A 51 -7.64 -8.41 -11.98
CA ASN A 51 -8.15 -9.78 -11.95
C ASN A 51 -9.69 -9.81 -12.04
N ASN A 52 -10.27 -8.94 -12.86
CA ASN A 52 -11.72 -8.85 -13.13
C ASN A 52 -12.61 -8.81 -11.88
N GLY A 53 -12.12 -8.13 -10.85
CA GLY A 53 -12.73 -8.07 -9.53
C GLY A 53 -12.75 -6.67 -8.95
N TRP A 54 -12.90 -6.60 -7.64
CA TRP A 54 -12.85 -5.36 -6.88
C TRP A 54 -12.10 -5.59 -5.57
N GLY A 55 -11.54 -4.52 -5.01
CA GLY A 55 -10.89 -4.57 -3.72
C GLY A 55 -10.90 -3.22 -3.03
N LEU A 56 -10.90 -3.22 -1.71
CA LEU A 56 -10.83 -2.04 -0.88
C LEU A 56 -10.00 -2.35 0.35
N GLY A 57 -9.29 -1.35 0.86
CA GLY A 57 -8.62 -1.47 2.13
C GLY A 57 -8.52 -0.13 2.81
N PHE A 58 -8.16 -0.17 4.08
CA PHE A 58 -7.85 1.02 4.85
C PHE A 58 -6.56 0.81 5.62
N SER A 59 -5.87 1.90 5.93
CA SER A 59 -4.69 1.86 6.79
C SER A 59 -4.70 2.99 7.80
N LEU A 60 -4.02 2.71 8.90
CA LEU A 60 -3.65 3.68 9.90
C LEU A 60 -2.14 3.65 10.04
N GLU A 61 -1.50 4.79 9.80
CA GLU A 61 -0.08 4.98 9.98
C GLU A 61 0.15 6.03 11.07
N ARG A 62 1.04 5.74 12.00
CA ARG A 62 1.35 6.61 13.13
C ARG A 62 2.84 6.67 13.37
N GLU A 63 3.36 7.88 13.60
CA GLU A 63 4.71 8.09 14.08
C GLU A 63 4.82 7.59 15.52
N VAL A 64 5.78 6.70 15.78
CA VAL A 64 6.01 6.08 17.10
C VAL A 64 7.27 6.64 17.75
N PHE A 65 8.29 6.92 16.94
CA PHE A 65 9.51 7.62 17.32
C PHE A 65 9.86 8.61 16.21
N ASP A 66 10.72 9.58 16.51
CA ASP A 66 11.29 10.46 15.49
C ASP A 66 11.80 9.61 14.31
N TYR A 67 11.37 9.96 13.11
CA TYR A 67 11.74 9.28 11.86
C TYR A 67 11.22 7.83 11.70
N LEU A 68 10.42 7.31 12.63
CA LEU A 68 9.91 5.94 12.58
C LEU A 68 8.39 5.88 12.73
N SER A 69 7.73 5.23 11.77
CA SER A 69 6.30 4.97 11.83
C SER A 69 5.97 3.49 11.87
N VAL A 70 4.81 3.19 12.45
CA VAL A 70 4.16 1.89 12.35
C VAL A 70 2.85 2.08 11.59
N LYS A 71 2.60 1.17 10.66
CA LYS A 71 1.42 1.19 9.80
C LYS A 71 0.71 -0.14 9.81
N GLY A 72 -0.56 -0.14 10.21
CA GLY A 72 -1.46 -1.28 10.09
C GLY A 72 -2.40 -1.11 8.90
N THR A 73 -2.62 -2.18 8.15
CA THR A 73 -3.51 -2.20 7.00
C THR A 73 -4.48 -3.38 7.09
N PHE A 74 -5.73 -3.11 6.75
CA PHE A 74 -6.77 -4.10 6.51
C PHE A 74 -7.22 -4.00 5.06
N SER A 75 -7.49 -5.12 4.42
CA SER A 75 -7.99 -5.16 3.05
C SER A 75 -9.00 -6.29 2.84
N HIS A 76 -9.81 -6.10 1.83
CA HIS A 76 -10.72 -7.10 1.30
C HIS A 76 -10.73 -7.00 -0.22
N MET A 77 -10.77 -8.13 -0.91
CA MET A 77 -10.97 -8.15 -2.35
C MET A 77 -11.71 -9.40 -2.79
N THR A 78 -12.35 -9.31 -3.93
CA THR A 78 -12.93 -10.45 -4.64
C THR A 78 -12.52 -10.37 -6.09
N PHE A 79 -11.98 -11.45 -6.65
CA PHE A 79 -11.42 -11.49 -8.00
C PHE A 79 -11.59 -12.87 -8.65
N THR A 80 -11.45 -12.94 -9.97
CA THR A 80 -11.43 -14.20 -10.71
C THR A 80 -10.06 -14.86 -10.58
N THR A 81 -10.02 -16.17 -10.38
CA THR A 81 -8.77 -16.94 -10.41
C THR A 81 -8.39 -17.33 -11.84
N SER A 82 -7.19 -17.90 -12.01
CA SER A 82 -6.75 -18.53 -13.27
C SER A 82 -7.57 -19.75 -13.70
N VAL A 83 -8.40 -20.31 -12.80
CA VAL A 83 -9.33 -21.39 -13.13
C VAL A 83 -10.68 -20.81 -13.52
N ASP A 84 -11.17 -21.25 -14.68
CA ASP A 84 -12.45 -20.83 -15.23
C ASP A 84 -13.60 -21.05 -14.24
N ASP A 85 -14.47 -20.04 -14.13
CA ASP A 85 -15.63 -20.02 -13.22
C ASP A 85 -15.30 -20.25 -11.74
N VAL A 86 -14.06 -19.96 -11.33
CA VAL A 86 -13.62 -19.94 -9.93
C VAL A 86 -13.21 -18.52 -9.53
N TYR A 87 -13.80 -18.05 -8.44
CA TYR A 87 -13.56 -16.76 -7.81
C TYR A 87 -12.85 -16.95 -6.47
N CYS A 88 -12.10 -15.95 -6.06
CA CYS A 88 -11.44 -15.89 -4.78
C CYS A 88 -11.82 -14.59 -4.06
N THR A 89 -12.19 -14.71 -2.79
CA THR A 89 -12.28 -13.58 -1.87
C THR A 89 -11.09 -13.63 -0.92
N SER A 90 -10.44 -12.48 -0.68
CA SER A 90 -9.40 -12.35 0.33
C SER A 90 -9.80 -11.38 1.43
N VAL A 91 -9.32 -11.65 2.64
CA VAL A 91 -9.23 -10.68 3.73
C VAL A 91 -7.77 -10.60 4.16
N GLY A 92 -7.19 -9.42 4.02
CA GLY A 92 -5.78 -9.17 4.29
C GLY A 92 -5.56 -8.33 5.55
N LEU A 93 -4.56 -8.70 6.33
CA LEU A 93 -4.03 -7.93 7.44
C LEU A 93 -2.54 -7.77 7.24
N SER A 94 -2.02 -6.55 7.39
CA SER A 94 -0.57 -6.33 7.29
C SER A 94 -0.09 -5.24 8.24
N LEU A 95 1.19 -5.37 8.60
CA LEU A 95 1.89 -4.45 9.48
C LEU A 95 3.23 -4.08 8.86
N TYR A 96 3.52 -2.79 8.83
CA TYR A 96 4.75 -2.22 8.29
C TYR A 96 5.41 -1.31 9.31
N VAL A 97 6.72 -1.29 9.27
CA VAL A 97 7.56 -0.29 9.94
C VAL A 97 8.24 0.52 8.85
N ASN A 98 8.14 1.85 8.91
CA ASN A 98 8.77 2.75 7.95
C ASN A 98 9.75 3.68 8.66
N TYR A 99 10.89 3.91 8.02
CA TYR A 99 11.93 4.85 8.41
C TYR A 99 11.97 6.02 7.42
N TYR A 100 12.06 7.24 7.93
CA TYR A 100 12.02 8.49 7.19
C TYR A 100 13.39 9.19 7.26
N PRO A 101 14.29 8.96 6.30
CA PRO A 101 15.68 9.44 6.39
C PRO A 101 15.84 10.96 6.32
N PHE A 102 14.85 11.69 5.79
CA PHE A 102 15.01 13.11 5.42
C PHE A 102 13.96 14.06 6.03
N GLY A 103 12.98 13.55 6.77
CA GLY A 103 11.89 14.36 7.34
C GLY A 103 11.45 13.81 8.69
N ARG A 104 11.09 14.71 9.61
CA ARG A 104 10.33 14.35 10.81
C ARG A 104 8.84 14.34 10.46
N GLY A 105 8.07 13.47 11.10
CA GLY A 105 6.69 13.23 10.70
C GLY A 105 6.55 12.31 9.48
N LEU A 106 5.30 12.15 9.03
CA LEU A 106 4.92 11.12 8.05
C LEU A 106 4.92 11.63 6.60
N ASP A 107 5.98 12.31 6.18
CA ASP A 107 6.11 12.91 4.84
C ASP A 107 7.45 12.61 4.16
N LEU A 108 7.59 12.98 2.89
CA LEU A 108 8.78 12.74 2.07
C LEU A 108 9.10 11.25 1.88
N LEU A 109 10.38 10.96 1.64
CA LEU A 109 10.90 9.62 1.40
C LEU A 109 10.76 8.75 2.65
N TYR A 110 10.31 7.51 2.46
CA TYR A 110 10.39 6.45 3.46
C TYR A 110 10.94 5.15 2.87
N ILE A 111 11.64 4.40 3.72
CA ILE A 111 12.07 3.02 3.47
C ILE A 111 11.46 2.18 4.57
N GLY A 112 10.81 1.08 4.23
CA GLY A 112 10.13 0.24 5.19
C GLY A 112 10.22 -1.23 4.88
N ALA A 113 9.73 -2.01 5.82
CA ALA A 113 9.49 -3.42 5.64
C ALA A 113 8.26 -3.82 6.45
N GLY A 114 7.52 -4.81 5.96
CA GLY A 114 6.36 -5.32 6.66
C GLY A 114 6.05 -6.76 6.29
N SER A 115 5.04 -7.27 6.96
CA SER A 115 4.50 -8.60 6.71
C SER A 115 2.98 -8.54 6.62
N GLY A 116 2.42 -9.41 5.79
CA GLY A 116 0.99 -9.57 5.60
C GLY A 116 0.55 -11.01 5.82
N ILE A 117 -0.71 -11.18 6.20
CA ILE A 117 -1.44 -12.43 6.15
C ILE A 117 -2.74 -12.21 5.41
N ASP A 118 -2.99 -13.04 4.41
CA ASP A 118 -4.20 -13.03 3.59
C ASP A 118 -4.93 -14.35 3.76
N PHE A 119 -6.19 -14.26 4.17
CA PHE A 119 -7.09 -15.40 4.27
C PHE A 119 -7.90 -15.48 2.98
N LEU A 120 -7.74 -16.58 2.25
CA LEU A 120 -8.34 -16.80 0.94
C LEU A 120 -9.52 -17.76 1.05
N ASN A 121 -10.57 -17.50 0.29
CA ASN A 121 -11.72 -18.39 0.15
C ASN A 121 -12.16 -18.47 -1.31
N TYR A 122 -12.19 -19.69 -1.86
CA TYR A 122 -12.52 -19.96 -3.25
C TYR A 122 -13.97 -20.42 -3.39
N PHE A 123 -14.64 -19.99 -4.45
CA PHE A 123 -16.03 -20.35 -4.72
C PHE A 123 -16.33 -20.21 -6.21
N GLY A 124 -17.39 -20.88 -6.68
CA GLY A 124 -17.77 -20.84 -8.09
C GLY A 124 -18.39 -22.14 -8.55
N THR A 125 -18.61 -22.23 -9.86
CA THR A 125 -19.13 -23.44 -10.53
C THR A 125 -18.05 -24.24 -11.23
N GLY A 126 -16.83 -23.70 -11.32
CA GLY A 126 -15.66 -24.39 -11.85
C GLY A 126 -15.11 -25.46 -10.88
N ASN A 127 -13.88 -25.89 -11.13
CA ASN A 127 -13.20 -26.92 -10.34
C ASN A 127 -12.68 -26.36 -9.00
N VAL A 128 -13.59 -25.96 -8.11
CA VAL A 128 -13.24 -25.41 -6.78
C VAL A 128 -12.50 -26.47 -5.95
N PRO A 129 -11.40 -26.12 -5.25
CA PRO A 129 -10.68 -27.05 -4.39
C PRO A 129 -11.57 -27.68 -3.31
N ALA A 130 -11.32 -28.96 -3.01
CA ALA A 130 -12.05 -29.68 -1.97
C ALA A 130 -11.95 -29.00 -0.58
N VAL A 131 -10.83 -28.32 -0.33
CA VAL A 131 -10.65 -27.40 0.80
C VAL A 131 -10.61 -25.98 0.22
N PRO A 132 -11.72 -25.24 0.18
CA PRO A 132 -11.83 -23.98 -0.55
C PRO A 132 -11.24 -22.79 0.23
N LYS A 133 -10.21 -23.01 1.04
CA LYS A 133 -9.60 -21.98 1.89
C LYS A 133 -8.09 -22.09 1.84
N ASP A 134 -7.41 -20.96 1.83
CA ASP A 134 -5.95 -20.89 1.97
C ASP A 134 -5.57 -19.73 2.90
N THR A 135 -4.33 -19.74 3.35
CA THR A 135 -3.71 -18.65 4.12
C THR A 135 -2.33 -18.39 3.54
N VAL A 136 -2.15 -17.19 3.03
CA VAL A 136 -0.89 -16.73 2.45
C VAL A 136 -0.24 -15.76 3.42
N MET A 137 1.01 -16.03 3.79
CA MET A 137 1.83 -15.09 4.55
C MET A 137 2.88 -14.48 3.63
N SER A 138 3.02 -13.17 3.69
CA SER A 138 3.94 -12.41 2.86
C SER A 138 4.82 -11.49 3.69
N ALA A 139 5.98 -11.13 3.12
CA ALA A 139 6.86 -10.09 3.62
C ALA A 139 7.22 -9.17 2.46
N MET A 140 7.35 -7.87 2.72
CA MET A 140 7.62 -6.88 1.68
C MET A 140 8.50 -5.75 2.22
N PRO A 141 9.77 -5.65 1.78
CA PRO A 141 10.48 -4.37 1.79
C PRO A 141 9.81 -3.39 0.81
N VAL A 142 9.76 -2.13 1.20
CA VAL A 142 9.09 -1.06 0.48
C VAL A 142 9.92 0.22 0.52
N ILE A 143 9.87 0.99 -0.56
CA ILE A 143 10.33 2.36 -0.62
C ILE A 143 9.18 3.21 -1.15
N GLY A 144 9.01 4.42 -0.64
CA GLY A 144 7.99 5.31 -1.16
C GLY A 144 8.22 6.76 -0.82
N TRP A 145 7.41 7.61 -1.40
CA TRP A 145 7.45 9.05 -1.24
C TRP A 145 6.05 9.58 -0.94
N LYS A 146 5.92 10.32 0.15
CA LYS A 146 4.70 10.98 0.59
C LYS A 146 4.81 12.47 0.33
N GLN A 147 3.90 13.02 -0.46
CA GLN A 147 3.78 14.47 -0.66
C GLN A 147 2.50 14.96 -0.02
N ASN A 148 2.63 15.85 0.97
CA ASN A 148 1.51 16.52 1.60
C ASN A 148 1.04 17.70 0.75
N PHE A 149 -0.27 17.93 0.74
CA PHE A 149 -0.91 19.10 0.18
C PHE A 149 -1.48 19.98 1.30
N PRO A 150 -1.68 21.30 1.04
CA PRO A 150 -2.25 22.23 2.02
C PRO A 150 -3.50 21.69 2.72
N ALA A 151 -3.49 21.71 4.05
CA ALA A 151 -4.58 21.18 4.87
C ALA A 151 -5.72 22.20 5.05
N LEU A 152 -6.96 21.71 5.02
CA LEU A 152 -8.12 22.47 5.46
C LEU A 152 -8.09 22.55 6.99
N THR A 153 -7.99 23.76 7.52
CA THR A 153 -7.88 24.00 8.95
C THR A 153 -9.25 24.26 9.56
N PHE A 154 -9.59 23.49 10.59
CA PHE A 154 -10.74 23.71 11.47
C PHE A 154 -10.25 24.11 12.87
N SER A 155 -11.16 24.61 13.71
CA SER A 155 -10.83 25.20 15.03
C SER A 155 -10.05 24.27 15.98
N ARG A 156 -10.14 22.95 15.82
CA ARG A 156 -9.45 21.95 16.66
C ARG A 156 -8.66 20.90 15.88
N PHE A 157 -8.83 20.85 14.57
CA PHE A 157 -8.27 19.81 13.73
C PHE A 157 -7.82 20.38 12.39
N ALA A 158 -6.70 19.91 11.87
CA ALA A 158 -6.35 20.06 10.46
C ALA A 158 -6.69 18.77 9.72
N VAL A 159 -7.38 18.88 8.59
CA VAL A 159 -7.64 17.76 7.68
C VAL A 159 -6.91 18.05 6.38
N GLY A 160 -5.91 17.24 6.07
CA GLY A 160 -5.13 17.40 4.85
C GLY A 160 -5.18 16.17 3.98
N SER A 161 -4.63 16.32 2.78
CA SER A 161 -4.53 15.23 1.82
C SER A 161 -3.07 15.03 1.43
N MET A 162 -2.76 13.82 1.00
CA MET A 162 -1.42 13.48 0.55
C MET A 162 -1.46 12.45 -0.57
N ILE A 163 -0.44 12.48 -1.42
CA ILE A 163 -0.17 11.43 -2.39
C ILE A 163 1.02 10.61 -1.88
N ASP A 164 0.86 9.29 -1.87
CA ASP A 164 1.92 8.34 -1.55
C ASP A 164 2.20 7.47 -2.76
N VAL A 165 3.39 7.61 -3.34
CA VAL A 165 3.88 6.77 -4.43
C VAL A 165 4.86 5.77 -3.83
N TYR A 166 4.64 4.48 -4.08
CA TYR A 166 5.46 3.43 -3.47
C TYR A 166 5.83 2.33 -4.46
N SER A 167 6.94 1.68 -4.17
CA SER A 167 7.42 0.48 -4.83
C SER A 167 7.90 -0.52 -3.77
N GLY A 168 7.59 -1.79 -3.94
CA GLY A 168 8.02 -2.85 -3.03
C GLY A 168 8.23 -4.16 -3.76
N TRP A 169 8.84 -5.12 -3.07
CA TRP A 169 8.98 -6.48 -3.58
C TRP A 169 8.33 -7.48 -2.63
N GLN A 170 7.31 -8.19 -3.09
CA GLN A 170 6.59 -9.16 -2.25
C GLN A 170 7.27 -10.53 -2.27
N PHE A 171 7.56 -11.04 -1.07
CA PHE A 171 7.99 -12.41 -0.81
C PHE A 171 6.84 -13.18 -0.17
N VAL A 172 6.48 -14.34 -0.73
CA VAL A 172 5.56 -15.28 -0.06
C VAL A 172 6.39 -16.18 0.87
N VAL A 173 6.12 -16.09 2.17
CA VAL A 173 6.85 -16.78 3.24
C VAL A 173 6.25 -18.15 3.54
N SER A 174 4.91 -18.24 3.51
CA SER A 174 4.17 -19.49 3.75
C SER A 174 2.85 -19.47 2.99
N ASN A 175 2.40 -20.64 2.55
CA ASN A 175 1.11 -20.89 1.91
C ASN A 175 0.63 -22.28 2.37
N THR A 176 -0.67 -22.44 2.68
CA THR A 176 -1.21 -23.71 3.21
C THR A 176 -1.46 -24.79 2.15
N GLY A 177 -1.31 -24.46 0.87
CA GLY A 177 -0.86 -25.41 -0.15
C GLY A 177 -1.88 -25.80 -1.22
N ASN A 178 -2.95 -25.03 -1.47
CA ASN A 178 -3.86 -25.28 -2.60
C ASN A 178 -3.30 -24.67 -3.91
N LEU A 179 -2.05 -25.03 -4.21
CA LEU A 179 -1.12 -24.39 -5.15
C LEU A 179 -1.56 -24.31 -6.63
N GLN A 180 -2.66 -24.95 -7.05
CA GLN A 180 -3.09 -24.91 -8.45
C GLN A 180 -3.90 -23.66 -8.83
N ASP A 181 -4.55 -22.99 -7.86
CA ASP A 181 -5.46 -21.86 -8.14
C ASP A 181 -4.90 -20.51 -7.69
N ASP A 182 -3.70 -20.53 -7.09
CA ASP A 182 -3.15 -19.42 -6.30
C ASP A 182 -2.08 -18.60 -7.03
N THR A 183 -1.74 -18.95 -8.27
CA THR A 183 -0.65 -18.30 -9.03
C THR A 183 -0.89 -16.82 -9.29
N ASP A 184 -2.14 -16.36 -9.33
CA ASP A 184 -2.47 -14.95 -9.54
C ASP A 184 -2.27 -14.13 -8.26
N TYR A 185 -2.49 -14.73 -7.09
CA TYR A 185 -2.40 -14.06 -5.78
C TYR A 185 -1.01 -14.19 -5.14
N THR A 186 -0.35 -15.33 -5.34
CA THR A 186 1.00 -15.61 -4.83
C THR A 186 2.11 -15.02 -5.69
N SER A 187 1.77 -14.19 -6.68
CA SER A 187 2.73 -13.61 -7.61
C SER A 187 3.82 -12.83 -6.86
N ARG A 188 5.02 -13.41 -6.87
CA ARG A 188 6.24 -12.82 -6.31
C ARG A 188 6.70 -11.73 -7.27
N GLY A 189 6.99 -10.54 -6.76
CA GLY A 189 7.58 -9.53 -7.61
C GLY A 189 7.40 -8.10 -7.17
N TRP A 190 7.72 -7.21 -8.11
CA TRP A 190 7.57 -5.78 -7.96
C TRP A 190 6.11 -5.38 -7.86
N LEU A 191 5.78 -4.68 -6.79
CA LEU A 191 4.55 -3.95 -6.62
C LEU A 191 4.84 -2.47 -6.75
N PHE A 192 4.01 -1.77 -7.49
CA PHE A 192 4.03 -0.31 -7.60
C PHE A 192 2.61 0.21 -7.40
N GLY A 193 2.48 1.34 -6.73
CA GLY A 193 1.18 1.99 -6.62
C GLY A 193 1.23 3.44 -6.20
N VAL A 194 0.07 4.07 -6.34
CA VAL A 194 -0.19 5.45 -5.92
C VAL A 194 -1.41 5.43 -5.01
N LYS A 195 -1.30 6.05 -3.84
CA LYS A 195 -2.37 6.14 -2.84
C LYS A 195 -2.71 7.59 -2.59
N ILE A 196 -4.00 7.86 -2.41
CA ILE A 196 -4.50 9.12 -1.89
C ILE A 196 -4.82 8.89 -0.42
N LYS A 197 -4.24 9.69 0.46
CA LYS A 197 -4.48 9.57 1.90
C LYS A 197 -5.01 10.86 2.49
N VAL A 198 -5.68 10.72 3.63
CA VAL A 198 -6.24 11.83 4.39
C VAL A 198 -5.64 11.79 5.78
N PHE A 199 -4.96 12.85 6.18
CA PHE A 199 -4.46 12.94 7.55
C PHE A 199 -5.38 13.84 8.37
N ILE A 200 -5.50 13.50 9.64
CA ILE A 200 -6.23 14.29 10.63
C ILE A 200 -5.27 14.57 11.76
N GLU A 201 -5.03 15.85 12.01
CA GLU A 201 -4.13 16.27 13.07
C GLU A 201 -4.89 17.08 14.11
N LYS A 202 -4.73 16.71 15.39
CA LYS A 202 -5.27 17.48 16.51
C LYS A 202 -4.34 18.63 16.81
N ARG A 203 -4.82 19.87 16.63
CA ARG A 203 -4.05 21.05 17.04
C ARG A 203 -4.08 21.16 18.57
N SER A 204 -2.90 21.20 19.21
CA SER A 204 -2.83 21.69 20.59
C SER A 204 -3.11 23.20 20.55
N GLY A 205 -4.20 23.64 21.16
CA GLY A 205 -4.48 25.07 21.29
C GLY A 205 -3.33 25.77 22.02
N ARG A 206 -2.88 26.90 21.48
CA ARG A 206 -2.24 27.95 22.28
C ARG A 206 -3.32 28.68 23.06
#